data_AF-A0A8C5M0V2-F1
#
_entry.id   AF-A0A8C5M0V2-F1
#
_cell.length_a   1.000
_cell.length_b   1.000
_cell.length_c   1.000
_cell.angle_alpha   90.00
_cell.angle_beta   90.00
_cell.angle_gamma   90.00
#
_symmetry.space_group_name_H-M   'P 1'
#
loop_
_entity.id
_entity.type
_entity.pdbx_description
1 polymer ?
#
loop_
_entity_poly.entity_id
_entity_poly.type
_entity_poly.pdbx_seq_one_letter_code
_entity_poly.pdbx_strand_id
1 'polypeptide(L)'
;MCVWDNAKSCSDCSGTNAVCAQKNNYVVCSCKSGMIGNGLTCTKAVSCNKYPCCPRGYFWVNGKKGCVDIDECNITTQNKCSPSSTCLNKKGVYLCTNISKALCPSLACPDDKDCMTINGNSTAQCDDPCSNYEELNGDSRWFTNDSTGRFLTDRYNVGWYRYTGSIAVSMKEGCVGALKCGSLEPYSLGGPHPNTTEGVKMVPLLINGLNGCSAGSSIPIKACPGGFYVYKFTGMLKFDVYCTGECEFSHIPQRGDEGPIPVGTHNLGGLGLETGGEDCKVRVIDGCVSELGGRLP
;
A
#
# COMPACT_ATOMS: atom_id res chain seq x y z
N MET A 1 -0.48 11.10 26.21
CA MET A 1 0.12 11.43 24.90
C MET A 1 -0.91 11.03 23.87
N CYS A 2 -1.57 12.01 23.25
CA CYS A 2 -2.55 11.82 22.19
C CYS A 2 -1.82 12.04 20.86
N VAL A 3 -2.12 11.20 19.87
CA VAL A 3 -1.47 11.22 18.56
C VAL A 3 -2.05 12.40 17.77
N TRP A 4 -1.31 12.89 16.78
CA TRP A 4 -1.77 13.87 15.80
C TRP A 4 -1.77 13.22 14.42
N ASP A 5 -2.55 13.78 13.51
CA ASP A 5 -2.63 13.30 12.14
C ASP A 5 -2.75 14.45 11.15
N ASN A 6 -2.48 14.17 9.88
CA ASN A 6 -2.55 15.16 8.82
C ASN A 6 -3.89 15.09 8.07
N ALA A 7 -4.37 16.23 7.60
CA ALA A 7 -5.53 16.32 6.73
C ALA A 7 -5.40 17.47 5.74
N LYS A 8 -6.30 17.54 4.75
CA LYS A 8 -6.28 18.58 3.73
C LYS A 8 -6.67 19.95 4.29
N SER A 9 -7.69 20.02 5.13
CA SER A 9 -8.25 21.27 5.66
C SER A 9 -8.72 21.12 7.11
N CYS A 10 -8.93 22.24 7.82
CA CYS A 10 -9.40 22.19 9.22
C CYS A 10 -10.80 21.57 9.36
N SER A 11 -11.64 21.60 8.31
CA SER A 11 -12.93 20.93 8.31
C SER A 11 -12.81 19.41 8.37
N ASP A 12 -11.65 18.85 8.02
CA ASP A 12 -11.40 17.40 8.03
C ASP A 12 -10.94 16.88 9.42
N CYS A 13 -10.54 17.79 10.32
CA CYS A 13 -10.27 17.48 11.72
C CYS A 13 -11.59 17.14 12.48
N SER A 14 -11.49 16.69 13.73
CA SER A 14 -12.64 16.37 14.59
C SER A 14 -13.43 17.61 15.08
N GLY A 15 -13.82 18.50 14.16
CA GLY A 15 -14.62 19.70 14.40
C GLY A 15 -14.18 20.49 15.65
N THR A 16 -15.14 20.78 16.53
CA THR A 16 -14.90 21.53 17.77
C THR A 16 -14.12 20.75 18.83
N ASN A 17 -13.85 19.45 18.63
CA ASN A 17 -13.13 18.59 19.57
C ASN A 17 -11.61 18.53 19.29
N ALA A 18 -11.16 19.07 18.15
CA ALA A 18 -9.75 19.11 17.77
C ALA A 18 -9.20 20.55 17.71
N VAL A 19 -7.88 20.65 17.91
CA VAL A 19 -7.06 21.79 17.54
C VAL A 19 -6.55 21.54 16.12
N CYS A 20 -6.73 22.54 15.25
CA CYS A 20 -6.21 22.52 13.89
C CYS A 20 -5.04 23.50 13.77
N ALA A 21 -3.88 23.01 13.31
CA ALA A 21 -2.72 23.84 13.02
C ALA A 21 -2.47 23.87 11.50
N GLN A 22 -2.54 25.06 10.91
CA GLN A 22 -2.30 25.26 9.48
C GLN A 22 -0.82 25.04 9.13
N LYS A 23 -0.59 24.38 7.98
CA LYS A 23 0.71 24.19 7.34
C LYS A 23 0.59 24.57 5.86
N ASN A 24 1.71 24.59 5.15
CA ASN A 24 1.69 24.87 3.71
C ASN A 24 0.96 23.73 2.98
N ASN A 25 -0.26 23.99 2.50
CA ASN A 25 -1.12 23.10 1.70
C ASN A 25 -1.78 21.91 2.43
N TYR A 26 -1.64 21.81 3.76
CA TYR A 26 -2.30 20.81 4.60
C TYR A 26 -2.46 21.32 6.05
N VAL A 27 -3.11 20.55 6.91
CA VAL A 27 -3.26 20.85 8.33
C VAL A 27 -2.81 19.68 9.21
N VAL A 28 -2.40 20.00 10.43
CA VAL A 28 -2.15 19.02 11.49
C VAL A 28 -3.29 19.08 12.50
N CYS A 29 -3.98 17.97 12.69
CA CYS A 29 -5.07 17.82 13.63
C CYS A 29 -4.57 17.16 14.93
N SER A 30 -4.97 17.69 16.08
CA SER A 30 -4.70 17.09 17.39
C SER A 30 -5.91 17.27 18.31
N CYS A 31 -6.16 16.35 19.24
CA CYS A 31 -7.33 16.46 20.11
C CYS A 31 -7.16 17.55 21.18
N LYS A 32 -8.25 18.26 21.51
CA LYS A 32 -8.27 19.24 22.62
C LYS A 32 -8.10 18.55 23.98
N SER A 33 -7.77 19.34 25.00
CA SER A 33 -7.69 18.84 26.38
C SER A 33 -8.99 18.12 26.81
N GLY A 34 -8.85 16.98 27.48
CA GLY A 34 -9.97 16.11 27.87
C GLY A 34 -10.51 15.19 26.77
N MET A 35 -9.96 15.27 25.55
CA MET A 35 -10.28 14.38 24.43
C MET A 35 -9.12 13.42 24.12
N ILE A 36 -9.45 12.26 23.58
CA ILE A 36 -8.54 11.15 23.24
C ILE A 36 -8.75 10.75 21.78
N GLY A 37 -7.66 10.56 21.05
CA GLY A 37 -7.67 10.18 19.64
C GLY A 37 -6.46 10.70 18.88
N ASN A 38 -6.58 10.79 17.56
CA ASN A 38 -5.50 11.24 16.64
C ASN A 38 -5.73 12.66 16.08
N GLY A 39 -6.76 13.38 16.55
CA GLY A 39 -7.11 14.71 16.01
C GLY A 39 -8.11 14.68 14.87
N LEU A 40 -8.09 13.64 14.02
CA LEU A 40 -9.15 13.41 13.02
C LEU A 40 -10.39 12.84 13.68
N THR A 41 -10.20 11.93 14.63
CA THR A 41 -11.25 11.41 15.50
C THR A 41 -10.86 11.72 16.94
N CYS A 42 -11.76 12.35 17.69
CA CYS A 42 -11.54 12.72 19.09
C CYS A 42 -12.77 12.37 19.92
N THR A 43 -12.56 11.61 20.98
CA THR A 43 -13.60 11.13 21.89
C THR A 43 -13.31 11.65 23.29
N LYS A 44 -14.35 12.00 24.07
CA LYS A 44 -14.18 12.43 25.47
C LYS A 44 -13.51 11.32 26.28
N ALA A 45 -12.48 11.66 27.05
CA ALA A 45 -11.69 10.68 27.80
C ALA A 45 -12.54 9.82 28.77
N VAL A 46 -13.58 10.42 29.36
CA VAL A 46 -14.50 9.72 30.27
C VAL A 46 -15.31 8.61 29.58
N SER A 47 -15.47 8.68 28.26
CA SER A 47 -16.22 7.70 27.47
C SER A 47 -15.37 6.50 27.05
N CYS A 48 -14.04 6.59 27.17
CA CYS A 48 -13.11 5.54 26.74
C CYS A 48 -13.22 4.23 27.54
N ASN A 49 -13.83 4.26 28.73
CA ASN A 49 -14.09 3.05 29.52
C ASN A 49 -15.13 2.14 28.87
N LYS A 50 -15.95 2.69 27.95
CA LYS A 50 -17.06 2.01 27.29
C LYS A 50 -16.85 1.85 25.78
N TYR A 51 -16.08 2.76 25.16
CA TYR A 51 -15.89 2.81 23.71
C TYR A 51 -14.41 2.86 23.34
N PRO A 52 -13.98 2.20 22.26
CA PRO A 52 -12.63 2.36 21.71
C PRO A 52 -12.37 3.83 21.37
N CYS A 53 -11.30 4.38 21.91
CA CYS A 53 -10.93 5.77 21.68
C CYS A 53 -9.44 5.95 21.32
N CYS A 54 -8.62 4.94 21.55
CA CYS A 54 -7.21 5.00 21.25
C CYS A 54 -6.97 4.82 19.74
N PRO A 55 -6.05 5.60 19.15
CA PRO A 55 -5.60 5.38 17.78
C PRO A 55 -5.04 3.96 17.61
N ARG A 56 -4.97 3.49 16.35
CA ARG A 56 -4.34 2.21 16.02
C ARG A 56 -2.87 2.20 16.52
N GLY A 57 -2.46 1.07 17.10
CA GLY A 57 -1.18 0.91 17.81
C GLY A 57 -1.23 1.28 19.29
N TYR A 58 -2.40 1.63 19.83
CA TYR A 58 -2.57 1.96 21.24
C TYR A 58 -3.79 1.28 21.86
N PHE A 59 -3.72 1.01 23.16
CA PHE A 59 -4.83 0.50 23.95
C PHE A 59 -5.14 1.41 25.15
N TRP A 60 -6.40 1.42 25.57
CA TRP A 60 -6.85 2.25 26.68
C TRP A 60 -6.52 1.62 28.03
N VAL A 61 -5.97 2.42 28.95
CA VAL A 61 -5.71 2.00 30.33
C VAL A 61 -6.47 2.89 31.31
N ASN A 62 -7.49 2.33 31.95
CA ASN A 62 -8.38 3.02 32.90
C ASN A 62 -7.62 3.75 34.02
N GLY A 63 -6.66 3.06 34.67
CA GLY A 63 -5.90 3.64 35.79
C GLY A 63 -5.05 4.85 35.41
N LYS A 64 -4.61 4.94 34.14
CA LYS A 64 -3.86 6.08 33.60
C LYS A 64 -4.76 7.11 32.93
N LYS A 65 -6.04 6.78 32.73
CA LYS A 65 -6.99 7.52 31.90
C LYS A 65 -6.36 7.96 30.57
N GLY A 66 -5.68 7.04 29.90
CA GLY A 66 -4.90 7.35 28.72
C GLY A 66 -4.59 6.14 27.85
N CYS A 67 -4.21 6.44 26.62
CA CYS A 67 -3.72 5.46 25.66
C CYS A 67 -2.27 5.10 25.94
N VAL A 68 -2.01 3.81 26.02
CA VAL A 68 -0.68 3.23 26.15
C VAL A 68 -0.34 2.50 24.87
N ASP A 69 0.92 2.61 24.48
CA ASP A 69 1.49 1.94 23.33
C ASP A 69 1.27 0.43 23.42
N ILE A 70 0.81 -0.19 22.34
CA ILE A 70 0.81 -1.64 22.23
C ILE A 70 2.23 -2.03 21.85
N ASP A 71 2.87 -2.89 22.64
CA ASP A 71 4.14 -3.48 22.23
C ASP A 71 3.85 -4.71 21.35
N GLU A 72 3.62 -4.50 20.06
CA GLU A 72 3.26 -5.59 19.15
C GLU A 72 4.38 -6.64 19.05
N CYS A 73 5.64 -6.26 19.30
CA CYS A 73 6.77 -7.18 19.28
C CYS A 73 6.68 -8.26 20.37
N ASN A 74 6.04 -7.95 21.49
CA ASN A 74 5.86 -8.87 22.61
C ASN A 74 4.50 -9.61 22.56
N ILE A 75 3.77 -9.50 21.44
CA ILE A 75 2.47 -10.15 21.24
C ILE A 75 2.56 -11.03 20.00
N THR A 76 2.65 -12.35 20.19
CA THR A 76 2.85 -13.33 19.10
C THR A 76 1.82 -13.22 17.98
N THR A 77 0.57 -12.89 18.30
CA THR A 77 -0.52 -12.77 17.31
C THR A 77 -0.50 -11.44 16.55
N GLN A 78 0.29 -10.46 16.99
CA GLN A 78 0.38 -9.13 16.35
C GLN A 78 1.74 -8.88 15.71
N ASN A 79 2.80 -9.56 16.15
CA ASN A 79 4.11 -9.51 15.52
C ASN A 79 4.08 -10.24 14.17
N LYS A 80 3.89 -9.48 13.08
CA LYS A 80 3.94 -10.00 11.70
C LYS A 80 5.33 -9.93 11.09
N CYS A 81 6.37 -9.63 11.87
CA CYS A 81 7.72 -9.64 11.34
C CYS A 81 8.10 -11.04 10.86
N SER A 82 8.83 -11.10 9.75
CA SER A 82 9.41 -12.36 9.29
C SER A 82 10.27 -12.98 10.41
N PRO A 83 10.27 -14.31 10.60
CA PRO A 83 11.10 -14.94 11.64
C PRO A 83 12.60 -14.70 11.46
N SER A 84 13.05 -14.31 10.27
CA SER A 84 14.43 -13.90 9.97
C SER A 84 14.70 -12.40 10.17
N SER A 85 13.77 -11.67 10.79
CA SER A 85 13.87 -10.21 11.03
C SER A 85 13.76 -9.87 12.51
N THR A 86 14.27 -8.70 12.89
CA THR A 86 14.13 -8.15 14.25
C THR A 86 12.91 -7.24 14.32
N CYS A 87 12.05 -7.48 15.31
CA CYS A 87 10.95 -6.58 15.64
C CYS A 87 11.44 -5.47 16.57
N LEU A 88 11.12 -4.22 16.21
CA LEU A 88 11.44 -3.03 17.00
C LEU A 88 10.16 -2.26 17.32
N ASN A 89 9.73 -2.30 18.58
CA ASN A 89 8.56 -1.55 19.03
C ASN A 89 8.83 -0.04 18.99
N LYS A 90 7.87 0.73 18.49
CA LYS A 90 7.87 2.20 18.45
C LYS A 90 6.50 2.70 18.89
N LYS A 91 6.43 3.97 19.27
CA LYS A 91 5.15 4.56 19.69
C LYS A 91 4.12 4.51 18.55
N GLY A 92 3.08 3.70 18.74
CA GLY A 92 1.93 3.51 17.87
C GLY A 92 2.18 2.64 16.66
N VAL A 93 3.34 1.97 16.55
CA VAL A 93 3.70 1.10 15.43
C VAL A 93 4.93 0.27 15.80
N TYR A 94 5.12 -0.88 15.19
CA TYR A 94 6.37 -1.63 15.26
C TYR A 94 7.02 -1.70 13.87
N LEU A 95 8.35 -1.86 13.85
CA LEU A 95 9.12 -1.95 12.62
C LEU A 95 9.81 -3.31 12.54
N CYS A 96 9.87 -3.89 11.35
CA CYS A 96 10.61 -5.13 11.10
C CYS A 96 11.88 -4.82 10.31
N THR A 97 13.04 -5.07 10.90
CA THR A 97 14.33 -4.86 10.22
C THR A 97 14.92 -6.20 9.82
N ASN A 98 15.23 -6.37 8.52
CA ASN A 98 15.86 -7.59 8.04
C ASN A 98 17.23 -7.81 8.71
N ILE A 99 17.51 -9.05 9.09
CA ILE A 99 18.86 -9.50 9.43
C ILE A 99 19.41 -10.14 8.15
N SER A 100 20.48 -9.58 7.58
CA SER A 100 21.16 -10.21 6.45
C SER A 100 21.60 -11.63 6.85
N LYS A 101 21.08 -12.66 6.17
CA LYS A 101 21.43 -14.08 6.35
C LYS A 101 20.95 -14.75 7.65
N ALA A 102 19.86 -14.28 8.26
CA ALA A 102 19.24 -15.03 9.35
C ALA A 102 18.77 -16.43 8.88
N LEU A 103 19.00 -17.44 9.71
CA LEU A 103 18.63 -18.83 9.43
C LEU A 103 17.12 -19.03 9.53
N CYS A 104 16.56 -19.84 8.63
CA CYS A 104 15.13 -20.14 8.58
C CYS A 104 14.84 -21.56 8.05
N PRO A 105 14.45 -22.51 8.92
CA PRO A 105 14.71 -22.55 10.36
C PRO A 105 16.20 -22.82 10.66
N SER A 106 16.92 -23.48 9.75
CA SER A 106 18.31 -23.93 9.93
C SER A 106 19.30 -23.41 8.88
N LEU A 107 18.82 -22.97 7.72
CA LEU A 107 19.62 -22.36 6.65
C LEU A 107 18.98 -21.05 6.19
N ALA A 108 19.76 -20.12 5.65
CA ALA A 108 19.21 -18.95 4.98
C ALA A 108 18.32 -19.37 3.79
N CYS A 109 17.23 -18.63 3.56
CA CYS A 109 16.37 -18.89 2.43
C CYS A 109 17.07 -18.56 1.10
N PRO A 110 16.71 -19.26 0.01
CA PRO A 110 17.07 -18.84 -1.35
C PRO A 110 16.65 -17.40 -1.64
N ASP A 111 17.36 -16.73 -2.56
CA ASP A 111 17.14 -15.31 -2.88
C ASP A 111 15.74 -15.01 -3.45
N ASP A 112 15.01 -16.01 -3.94
CA ASP A 112 13.65 -15.91 -4.43
C ASP A 112 12.57 -16.18 -3.37
N LYS A 113 12.95 -16.54 -2.13
CA LYS A 113 12.03 -16.89 -1.05
C LYS A 113 12.24 -16.01 0.18
N ASP A 114 11.24 -16.01 1.04
CA ASP A 114 11.32 -15.35 2.35
C ASP A 114 11.02 -16.34 3.47
N CYS A 115 11.52 -16.01 4.66
CA CYS A 115 11.22 -16.76 5.86
C CYS A 115 9.84 -16.36 6.38
N MET A 116 8.91 -17.31 6.48
CA MET A 116 7.53 -17.04 6.89
C MET A 116 6.97 -18.18 7.76
N THR A 117 5.97 -17.86 8.59
CA THR A 117 5.13 -18.83 9.30
C THR A 117 3.82 -18.99 8.53
N ILE A 118 3.57 -20.19 8.00
CA ILE A 118 2.41 -20.46 7.14
C ILE A 118 1.26 -21.00 7.98
N ASN A 119 0.04 -20.48 7.80
CA ASN A 119 -1.21 -21.03 8.35
C ASN A 119 -1.22 -21.28 9.87
N GLY A 120 -0.60 -20.40 10.66
CA GLY A 120 -0.53 -20.56 12.12
C GLY A 120 0.41 -21.68 12.59
N ASN A 121 1.20 -22.28 11.68
CA ASN A 121 2.31 -23.14 12.05
C ASN A 121 3.35 -22.34 12.83
N SER A 122 3.73 -22.85 14.01
CA SER A 122 4.78 -22.28 14.86
C SER A 122 6.18 -22.38 14.24
N THR A 123 6.36 -23.18 13.18
CA THR A 123 7.65 -23.40 12.54
C THR A 123 7.82 -22.51 11.31
N ALA A 124 8.88 -21.71 11.32
CA ALA A 124 9.30 -20.89 10.19
C ALA A 124 9.84 -21.76 9.05
N GLN A 125 9.51 -21.41 7.81
CA GLN A 125 10.02 -22.07 6.61
C GLN A 125 10.26 -21.08 5.48
N CYS A 126 11.13 -21.45 4.54
CA CYS A 126 11.37 -20.67 3.34
C CYS A 126 10.24 -20.90 2.34
N ASP A 127 9.50 -19.85 2.06
CA ASP A 127 8.31 -19.90 1.22
C ASP A 127 8.29 -18.77 0.20
N ASP A 128 7.55 -18.98 -0.88
CA ASP A 128 7.46 -18.04 -1.98
C ASP A 128 6.43 -16.94 -1.65
N PRO A 129 6.84 -15.66 -1.54
CA PRO A 129 5.90 -14.58 -1.28
C PRO A 129 4.86 -14.38 -2.40
N CYS A 130 5.07 -14.94 -3.59
CA CYS A 130 4.07 -14.97 -4.66
C CYS A 130 2.87 -15.89 -4.37
N SER A 131 2.95 -16.72 -3.33
CA SER A 131 1.88 -17.61 -2.87
C SER A 131 1.31 -17.22 -1.51
N ASN A 132 1.93 -16.26 -0.82
CA ASN A 132 1.58 -15.87 0.55
C ASN A 132 1.73 -14.35 0.73
N TYR A 133 0.66 -13.63 0.39
CA TYR A 133 0.58 -12.18 0.46
C TYR A 133 -0.82 -11.72 0.92
N GLU A 134 -0.90 -10.52 1.46
CA GLU A 134 -2.15 -9.80 1.68
C GLU A 134 -2.43 -8.86 0.49
N GLU A 135 -3.69 -8.55 0.22
CA GLU A 135 -4.04 -7.61 -0.86
C GLU A 135 -4.20 -6.18 -0.34
N LEU A 136 -3.83 -5.22 -1.17
CA LEU A 136 -4.15 -3.82 -0.97
C LEU A 136 -4.86 -3.28 -2.23
N ASN A 137 -5.90 -2.46 -2.04
CA ASN A 137 -6.63 -1.75 -3.11
C ASN A 137 -5.82 -0.62 -3.78
N GLY A 138 -5.23 -0.90 -4.94
CA GLY A 138 -4.36 0.00 -5.68
C GLY A 138 -5.06 1.23 -6.25
N ASP A 139 -6.35 1.16 -6.58
CA ASP A 139 -7.09 2.28 -7.14
C ASP A 139 -7.18 3.46 -6.15
N SER A 140 -7.27 3.16 -4.85
CA SER A 140 -7.33 4.18 -3.79
C SER A 140 -6.08 5.07 -3.68
N ARG A 141 -4.97 4.63 -4.28
CA ARG A 141 -3.63 5.25 -4.21
C ARG A 141 -3.01 5.45 -5.60
N TRP A 142 -3.85 5.47 -6.62
CA TRP A 142 -3.44 5.76 -7.99
C TRP A 142 -2.74 7.12 -8.05
N PHE A 143 -1.62 7.19 -8.78
CA PHE A 143 -0.68 8.32 -8.72
C PHE A 143 -1.26 9.68 -9.12
N THR A 144 -2.34 9.71 -9.89
CA THR A 144 -3.02 10.94 -10.31
C THR A 144 -4.02 11.44 -9.27
N ASN A 145 -4.48 10.58 -8.34
CA ASN A 145 -5.46 10.94 -7.31
C ASN A 145 -4.93 12.10 -6.48
N ASP A 146 -5.66 13.22 -6.49
CA ASP A 146 -5.38 14.33 -5.59
C ASP A 146 -5.74 13.95 -4.16
N SER A 147 -4.87 14.34 -3.22
CA SER A 147 -5.11 14.12 -1.81
C SER A 147 -6.20 15.06 -1.28
N THR A 148 -7.28 14.46 -0.82
CA THR A 148 -8.45 15.14 -0.26
C THR A 148 -8.75 14.64 1.14
N GLY A 149 -9.50 15.42 1.91
CA GLY A 149 -9.99 15.01 3.22
C GLY A 149 -8.91 14.54 4.19
N ARG A 150 -9.13 13.36 4.78
CA ARG A 150 -8.19 12.67 5.67
C ARG A 150 -7.22 11.84 4.84
N PHE A 151 -5.93 12.00 5.09
CA PHE A 151 -4.91 11.31 4.32
C PHE A 151 -4.83 9.82 4.67
N LEU A 152 -4.59 9.00 3.64
CA LEU A 152 -4.34 7.57 3.75
C LEU A 152 -2.94 7.31 4.30
N THR A 153 -2.74 6.11 4.87
CA THR A 153 -1.42 5.66 5.34
C THR A 153 -1.26 4.15 5.24
N ASP A 154 -0.06 3.73 4.79
CA ASP A 154 0.38 2.33 4.74
C ASP A 154 1.26 1.96 5.94
N ARG A 155 1.39 2.86 6.93
CA ARG A 155 2.37 2.72 8.02
C ARG A 155 2.24 1.47 8.87
N TYR A 156 1.07 0.85 8.86
CA TYR A 156 0.73 -0.34 9.63
C TYR A 156 0.87 -1.63 8.83
N ASN A 157 1.21 -1.55 7.55
CA ASN A 157 1.39 -2.72 6.70
C ASN A 157 2.74 -3.37 7.04
N VAL A 158 2.69 -4.66 7.36
CA VAL A 158 3.85 -5.48 7.71
C VAL A 158 3.66 -6.85 7.07
N GLY A 159 4.62 -7.27 6.26
CA GLY A 159 4.56 -8.52 5.49
C GLY A 159 4.54 -8.28 3.99
N TRP A 160 4.27 -9.34 3.22
CA TRP A 160 4.16 -9.27 1.77
C TRP A 160 2.77 -8.88 1.33
N TYR A 161 2.70 -7.94 0.38
CA TYR A 161 1.44 -7.47 -0.17
C TYR A 161 1.47 -7.43 -1.70
N ARG A 162 0.31 -7.67 -2.30
CA ARG A 162 0.03 -7.46 -3.72
C ARG A 162 -0.93 -6.30 -3.88
N TYR A 163 -0.69 -5.46 -4.89
CA TYR A 163 -1.67 -4.47 -5.31
C TYR A 163 -2.71 -5.08 -6.26
N THR A 164 -3.98 -4.85 -5.95
CA THR A 164 -5.13 -5.26 -6.76
C THR A 164 -6.04 -4.06 -7.00
N GLY A 165 -6.73 -4.01 -8.14
CA GLY A 165 -7.52 -2.85 -8.54
C GLY A 165 -7.88 -2.90 -10.03
N SER A 166 -8.80 -2.04 -10.44
CA SER A 166 -9.27 -1.95 -11.83
C SER A 166 -8.37 -1.05 -12.69
N ILE A 167 -7.65 -0.10 -12.08
CA ILE A 167 -6.84 0.89 -12.80
C ILE A 167 -5.39 0.92 -12.36
N ALA A 168 -5.07 0.37 -11.18
CA ALA A 168 -3.72 0.41 -10.64
C ALA A 168 -3.38 -0.85 -9.82
N VAL A 169 -2.39 -1.62 -10.30
CA VAL A 169 -2.04 -2.96 -9.74
C VAL A 169 -0.55 -3.12 -9.39
N SER A 170 0.24 -2.06 -9.53
CA SER A 170 1.66 -2.04 -9.19
C SER A 170 2.07 -0.66 -8.68
N MET A 171 3.18 -0.57 -7.97
CA MET A 171 3.71 0.72 -7.52
C MET A 171 4.04 1.62 -8.71
N LYS A 172 3.89 2.94 -8.56
CA LYS A 172 4.32 3.87 -9.61
C LYS A 172 5.83 3.95 -9.64
N GLU A 173 6.43 3.77 -10.80
CA GLU A 173 7.83 4.12 -11.07
C GLU A 173 7.99 5.61 -11.37
N GLY A 174 9.04 6.23 -10.84
CA GLY A 174 9.36 7.63 -11.06
C GLY A 174 8.65 8.60 -10.12
N CYS A 175 8.88 9.90 -10.36
CA CYS A 175 8.38 10.98 -9.52
C CYS A 175 6.89 11.26 -9.79
N VAL A 176 6.10 11.45 -8.73
CA VAL A 176 4.66 11.72 -8.74
C VAL A 176 4.34 13.12 -8.22
N GLY A 177 5.10 13.58 -7.20
CA GLY A 177 4.86 14.83 -6.48
C GLY A 177 4.04 14.66 -5.19
N ALA A 178 4.07 15.67 -4.34
CA ALA A 178 3.32 15.68 -3.08
C ALA A 178 1.81 15.87 -3.29
N LEU A 179 1.03 15.57 -2.24
CA LEU A 179 -0.44 15.66 -2.23
C LEU A 179 -1.10 14.81 -3.32
N LYS A 180 -0.50 13.65 -3.58
CA LYS A 180 -1.00 12.63 -4.50
C LYS A 180 -1.25 11.31 -3.78
N CYS A 181 -1.92 10.38 -4.47
CA CYS A 181 -2.16 9.01 -4.00
C CYS A 181 -3.01 8.97 -2.72
N GLY A 182 -3.72 10.06 -2.40
CA GLY A 182 -4.48 10.18 -1.16
C GLY A 182 -3.62 10.47 0.08
N SER A 183 -2.34 10.83 -0.04
CA SER A 183 -1.48 11.17 1.10
C SER A 183 -0.65 12.45 0.92
N LEU A 184 0.16 12.83 1.91
CA LEU A 184 0.89 14.10 1.91
C LEU A 184 2.19 14.03 1.10
N GLU A 185 3.10 13.13 1.49
CA GLU A 185 4.39 12.94 0.82
C GLU A 185 4.56 11.45 0.46
N PRO A 186 3.81 10.94 -0.52
CA PRO A 186 3.76 9.52 -0.78
C PRO A 186 5.09 8.99 -1.34
N TYR A 187 5.23 7.67 -1.31
CA TYR A 187 6.37 6.95 -1.84
C TYR A 187 6.09 6.45 -3.27
N SER A 188 7.10 6.46 -4.12
CA SER A 188 7.09 5.80 -5.44
C SER A 188 8.42 5.06 -5.65
N LEU A 189 8.56 4.27 -6.72
CA LEU A 189 9.83 3.58 -7.01
C LEU A 189 10.81 4.52 -7.71
N GLY A 190 12.06 4.52 -7.25
CA GLY A 190 13.20 5.21 -7.86
C GLY A 190 13.94 4.37 -8.90
N GLY A 191 13.42 3.19 -9.24
CA GLY A 191 13.96 2.30 -10.26
C GLY A 191 12.89 1.33 -10.76
N PRO A 192 13.22 0.53 -11.79
CA PRO A 192 12.26 -0.37 -12.39
C PRO A 192 11.91 -1.53 -11.46
N HIS A 193 10.71 -2.08 -11.63
CA HIS A 193 10.35 -3.37 -11.05
C HIS A 193 11.31 -4.48 -11.54
N PRO A 194 11.53 -5.53 -10.73
CA PRO A 194 12.34 -6.67 -11.14
C PRO A 194 11.69 -7.49 -12.25
N ASN A 195 12.50 -8.26 -12.98
CA ASN A 195 12.04 -9.36 -13.83
C ASN A 195 11.79 -10.63 -13.01
N THR A 196 11.04 -11.58 -13.57
CA THR A 196 10.67 -12.85 -12.91
C THR A 196 11.88 -13.74 -12.53
N THR A 197 13.05 -13.50 -13.11
CA THR A 197 14.29 -14.26 -12.83
C THR A 197 15.18 -13.61 -11.78
N GLU A 198 14.86 -12.40 -11.30
CA GLU A 198 15.73 -11.65 -10.37
C GLU A 198 15.48 -11.98 -8.88
N GLY A 199 14.51 -12.83 -8.57
CA GLY A 199 14.17 -13.16 -7.18
C GLY A 199 13.62 -11.95 -6.41
N VAL A 200 13.93 -11.88 -5.10
CA VAL A 200 13.59 -10.72 -4.27
C VAL A 200 14.65 -9.62 -4.45
N LYS A 201 14.26 -8.52 -5.10
CA LYS A 201 15.14 -7.38 -5.39
C LYS A 201 14.82 -6.18 -4.50
N MET A 202 15.86 -5.57 -3.94
CA MET A 202 15.73 -4.27 -3.27
C MET A 202 15.64 -3.17 -4.33
N VAL A 203 14.52 -2.45 -4.38
CA VAL A 203 14.32 -1.33 -5.30
C VAL A 203 14.28 -0.02 -4.51
N PRO A 204 15.05 1.02 -4.89
CA PRO A 204 15.03 2.32 -4.23
C PRO A 204 13.63 2.93 -4.25
N LEU A 205 13.28 3.64 -3.19
CA LEU A 205 12.07 4.46 -3.10
C LEU A 205 12.42 5.92 -3.35
N LEU A 206 11.44 6.66 -3.84
CA LEU A 206 11.43 8.12 -3.86
C LEU A 206 10.44 8.62 -2.80
N ILE A 207 10.82 9.68 -2.10
CA ILE A 207 9.92 10.47 -1.25
C ILE A 207 9.44 11.65 -2.10
N ASN A 208 8.13 11.72 -2.34
CA ASN A 208 7.51 12.74 -3.17
C ASN A 208 7.10 13.95 -2.30
N GLY A 209 8.06 14.83 -2.05
CA GLY A 209 7.85 16.01 -1.20
C GLY A 209 7.33 17.23 -1.97
N LEU A 210 6.98 18.27 -1.23
CA LEU A 210 6.44 19.53 -1.80
C LEU A 210 7.40 20.23 -2.76
N ASN A 211 8.72 20.01 -2.61
CA ASN A 211 9.77 20.62 -3.42
C ASN A 211 10.36 19.65 -4.47
N GLY A 212 9.64 18.58 -4.80
CA GLY A 212 10.08 17.54 -5.72
C GLY A 212 10.47 16.24 -5.02
N CYS A 213 11.02 15.32 -5.80
CA CYS A 213 11.37 13.98 -5.34
C CYS A 213 12.78 13.90 -4.77
N SER A 214 12.92 13.16 -3.67
CA SER A 214 14.20 12.87 -3.03
C SER A 214 14.38 11.38 -2.83
N ALA A 215 15.64 10.93 -2.70
CA ALA A 215 15.93 9.52 -2.44
C ALA A 215 15.38 9.09 -1.06
N GLY A 216 14.67 7.97 -1.04
CA GLY A 216 14.20 7.29 0.15
C GLY A 216 15.04 6.06 0.51
N SER A 217 14.45 5.16 1.29
CA SER A 217 15.00 3.82 1.56
C SER A 217 14.84 2.92 0.32
N SER A 218 14.87 1.61 0.50
CA SER A 218 14.51 0.62 -0.53
C SER A 218 13.42 -0.31 -0.02
N ILE A 219 12.63 -0.86 -0.94
CA ILE A 219 11.60 -1.85 -0.67
C ILE A 219 11.97 -3.19 -1.36
N PRO A 220 11.82 -4.34 -0.70
CA PRO A 220 11.95 -5.64 -1.34
C PRO A 220 10.75 -5.90 -2.26
N ILE A 221 11.01 -6.27 -3.51
CA ILE A 221 9.99 -6.57 -4.53
C ILE A 221 10.33 -7.91 -5.17
N LYS A 222 9.31 -8.74 -5.41
CA LYS A 222 9.44 -9.93 -6.26
C LYS A 222 8.42 -9.88 -7.39
N ALA A 223 8.86 -10.21 -8.59
CA ALA A 223 7.99 -10.43 -9.74
C ALA A 223 7.47 -11.88 -9.74
N CYS A 224 6.16 -12.05 -9.90
CA CYS A 224 5.49 -13.32 -9.72
C CYS A 224 5.00 -13.92 -11.05
N PRO A 225 4.92 -15.27 -11.14
CA PRO A 225 4.18 -15.92 -12.21
C PRO A 225 2.75 -15.35 -12.27
N GLY A 226 2.25 -15.05 -13.46
CA GLY A 226 0.95 -14.38 -13.64
C GLY A 226 1.04 -12.86 -13.79
N GLY A 227 2.25 -12.28 -13.82
CA GLY A 227 2.46 -10.90 -14.25
C GLY A 227 2.12 -9.84 -13.21
N PHE A 228 2.22 -10.16 -11.92
CA PHE A 228 2.05 -9.21 -10.81
C PHE A 228 3.31 -9.15 -9.94
N TYR A 229 3.34 -8.17 -9.04
CA TYR A 229 4.42 -7.96 -8.10
C TYR A 229 3.92 -8.07 -6.65
N VAL A 230 4.81 -8.58 -5.79
CA VAL A 230 4.63 -8.53 -4.34
C VAL A 230 5.70 -7.66 -3.72
N TYR A 231 5.31 -6.90 -2.70
CA TYR A 231 6.12 -5.89 -2.03
C TYR A 231 6.17 -6.18 -0.53
N LYS A 232 7.36 -6.19 0.08
CA LYS A 232 7.50 -6.46 1.52
C LYS A 232 7.51 -5.16 2.33
N PHE A 233 6.45 -4.93 3.09
CA PHE A 233 6.35 -3.79 4.00
C PHE A 233 6.88 -4.16 5.38
N THR A 234 7.53 -3.19 6.02
CA THR A 234 8.21 -3.37 7.31
C THR A 234 7.65 -2.50 8.42
N GLY A 235 6.48 -1.88 8.20
CA GLY A 235 5.98 -0.78 9.02
C GLY A 235 6.75 0.52 8.80
N MET A 236 6.13 1.66 9.13
CA MET A 236 6.72 2.98 8.97
C MET A 236 6.38 3.96 10.10
N LEU A 237 7.29 4.90 10.34
CA LEU A 237 7.04 6.02 11.25
C LEU A 237 6.27 7.17 10.59
N LYS A 238 6.31 7.26 9.27
CA LYS A 238 5.57 8.28 8.50
C LYS A 238 4.14 7.82 8.23
N PHE A 239 3.24 8.78 8.07
CA PHE A 239 1.81 8.57 7.83
C PHE A 239 1.48 8.62 6.33
N ASP A 240 2.34 8.06 5.50
CA ASP A 240 2.24 8.17 4.05
C ASP A 240 1.89 6.83 3.40
N VAL A 241 1.55 6.88 2.11
CA VAL A 241 1.24 5.70 1.28
C VAL A 241 2.30 5.49 0.22
N TYR A 242 2.29 4.30 -0.37
CA TYR A 242 3.05 3.99 -1.57
C TYR A 242 2.12 4.10 -2.77
N CYS A 243 2.41 5.02 -3.70
CA CYS A 243 1.61 5.26 -4.89
C CYS A 243 1.59 4.06 -5.82
N THR A 244 0.46 3.84 -6.49
CA THR A 244 0.33 2.89 -7.58
C THR A 244 0.31 3.58 -8.95
N GLY A 245 0.88 2.91 -9.94
CA GLY A 245 0.94 3.38 -11.32
C GLY A 245 -0.17 2.80 -12.19
N GLU A 246 -0.20 3.23 -13.44
CA GLU A 246 -1.09 2.66 -14.46
C GLU A 246 -0.75 1.18 -14.65
N CYS A 247 -1.77 0.37 -14.91
CA CYS A 247 -1.57 -0.96 -15.48
C CYS A 247 -0.94 -0.79 -16.87
N GLU A 248 0.36 -1.08 -17.01
CA GLU A 248 0.98 -1.07 -18.34
C GLU A 248 0.38 -2.19 -19.20
N PHE A 249 -0.53 -1.82 -20.11
CA PHE A 249 -0.91 -2.67 -21.23
C PHE A 249 0.30 -2.75 -22.16
N SER A 250 1.14 -3.77 -21.97
CA SER A 250 2.30 -4.00 -22.82
C SER A 250 1.87 -4.22 -24.29
N HIS A 251 2.11 -3.17 -25.08
CA HIS A 251 2.11 -3.08 -26.54
C HIS A 251 0.86 -3.59 -27.28
N ILE A 252 -0.02 -2.66 -27.64
CA ILE A 252 -0.79 -2.78 -28.89
C ILE A 252 0.20 -2.50 -30.04
N PRO A 253 0.45 -3.42 -30.98
CA PRO A 253 1.21 -3.11 -32.18
C PRO A 253 0.50 -1.96 -32.91
N GLN A 254 1.21 -0.86 -33.14
CA GLN A 254 0.73 0.17 -34.06
C GLN A 254 0.54 -0.50 -35.42
N ARG A 255 -0.62 -0.27 -36.05
CA ARG A 255 -1.02 -0.86 -37.33
C ARG A 255 -0.01 -0.47 -38.42
N GLY A 256 0.94 -1.35 -38.72
CA GLY A 256 2.00 -1.11 -39.70
C GLY A 256 2.85 -2.33 -40.08
N ASP A 257 2.96 -3.34 -39.22
CA ASP A 257 3.91 -4.45 -39.41
C ASP A 257 3.27 -5.83 -39.62
N GLU A 258 2.20 -5.95 -40.43
CA GLU A 258 1.75 -7.27 -40.89
C GLU A 258 1.67 -7.35 -42.41
N GLY A 259 2.57 -8.18 -42.98
CA GLY A 259 2.41 -8.75 -44.31
C GLY A 259 1.17 -9.67 -44.39
N PRO A 260 0.75 -10.09 -45.59
CA PRO A 260 -0.58 -10.65 -45.79
C PRO A 260 -0.75 -12.03 -45.15
N ILE A 261 -1.77 -12.18 -44.29
CA ILE A 261 -2.23 -13.46 -43.73
C ILE A 261 -3.41 -14.00 -44.57
N PRO A 262 -3.52 -15.32 -44.83
CA PRO A 262 -4.48 -15.89 -45.77
C PRO A 262 -5.91 -15.94 -45.18
N VAL A 263 -6.90 -15.71 -46.05
CA VAL A 263 -8.33 -15.75 -45.73
C VAL A 263 -8.78 -17.20 -45.51
N GLY A 264 -9.31 -17.49 -44.32
CA GLY A 264 -10.04 -18.71 -44.01
C GLY A 264 -11.29 -18.40 -43.18
N THR A 265 -12.45 -18.68 -43.74
CA THR A 265 -13.79 -18.34 -43.21
C THR A 265 -14.25 -19.31 -42.12
N HIS A 266 -14.68 -18.81 -40.96
CA HIS A 266 -15.66 -19.52 -40.11
C HIS A 266 -16.66 -18.54 -39.44
N ASN A 267 -17.94 -18.90 -39.59
CA ASN A 267 -19.15 -18.17 -39.19
C ASN A 267 -19.27 -17.94 -37.68
N LEU A 268 -19.68 -16.73 -37.30
CA LEU A 268 -20.16 -16.37 -35.97
C LEU A 268 -21.67 -16.61 -35.86
N GLY A 269 -22.10 -17.29 -34.80
CA GLY A 269 -23.49 -17.38 -34.40
C GLY A 269 -23.63 -17.43 -32.88
N GLY A 270 -24.44 -16.53 -32.32
CA GLY A 270 -25.06 -16.70 -31.01
C GLY A 270 -24.60 -15.74 -29.91
N LEU A 271 -25.46 -14.77 -29.57
CA LEU A 271 -25.42 -13.99 -28.34
C LEU A 271 -25.60 -14.89 -27.10
N GLY A 272 -24.88 -14.56 -26.01
CA GLY A 272 -25.17 -15.00 -24.66
C GLY A 272 -24.59 -14.01 -23.65
N LEU A 273 -25.46 -13.28 -22.94
CA LEU A 273 -25.13 -12.43 -21.80
C LEU A 273 -24.93 -13.34 -20.58
N GLU A 274 -23.75 -13.34 -19.95
CA GLU A 274 -23.58 -13.86 -18.59
C GLU A 274 -22.88 -12.83 -17.70
N THR A 275 -23.46 -12.65 -16.52
CA THR A 275 -22.99 -11.84 -15.41
C THR A 275 -21.85 -12.55 -14.66
N GLY A 276 -20.67 -11.96 -14.61
CA GLY A 276 -19.55 -12.43 -13.78
C GLY A 276 -18.51 -11.32 -13.63
N GLY A 277 -18.08 -11.03 -12.40
CA GLY A 277 -17.11 -9.97 -12.11
C GLY A 277 -15.75 -10.26 -12.78
N GLU A 278 -15.29 -9.31 -13.59
CA GLU A 278 -14.01 -9.40 -14.29
C GLU A 278 -12.96 -8.57 -13.55
N ASP A 279 -12.16 -9.28 -12.74
CA ASP A 279 -10.80 -8.89 -12.41
C ASP A 279 -10.01 -8.61 -13.68
N CYS A 280 -9.14 -7.59 -13.68
CA CYS A 280 -8.24 -7.23 -14.76
C CYS A 280 -7.51 -8.45 -15.35
N LYS A 281 -8.08 -9.07 -16.39
CA LYS A 281 -7.39 -10.02 -17.25
C LYS A 281 -6.74 -9.24 -18.39
N VAL A 282 -5.42 -9.26 -18.35
CA VAL A 282 -4.55 -8.80 -19.44
C VAL A 282 -4.81 -9.66 -20.69
N ARG A 283 -4.98 -8.95 -21.82
CA ARG A 283 -5.07 -9.36 -23.24
C ARG A 283 -6.34 -10.08 -23.74
N VAL A 284 -7.13 -9.33 -24.52
CA VAL A 284 -7.67 -9.83 -25.79
C VAL A 284 -7.28 -8.85 -26.91
N ILE A 285 -6.56 -9.37 -27.90
CA ILE A 285 -6.32 -8.78 -29.21
C ILE A 285 -7.62 -8.96 -30.02
N ASP A 286 -7.96 -7.96 -30.84
CA ASP A 286 -9.15 -7.78 -31.70
C ASP A 286 -10.36 -7.03 -31.13
N GLY A 287 -10.62 -5.85 -31.71
CA GLY A 287 -11.89 -5.12 -31.65
C GLY A 287 -11.85 -3.75 -30.97
N CYS A 288 -11.29 -2.74 -31.65
CA CYS A 288 -11.35 -1.34 -31.24
C CYS A 288 -12.81 -0.86 -31.03
N VAL A 289 -13.09 -0.19 -29.91
CA VAL A 289 -14.10 0.89 -29.89
C VAL A 289 -13.46 2.14 -29.33
N SER A 290 -13.07 3.03 -30.24
CA SER A 290 -12.73 4.42 -29.96
C SER A 290 -14.00 5.26 -30.05
N GLU A 291 -14.50 5.81 -28.95
CA GLU A 291 -15.38 6.98 -29.01
C GLU A 291 -14.53 8.25 -28.94
N LEU A 292 -14.02 8.67 -30.10
CA LEU A 292 -13.64 10.07 -30.31
C LEU A 292 -14.92 10.84 -30.62
N GLY A 293 -15.42 11.57 -29.63
CA GLY A 293 -16.48 12.55 -29.81
C GLY A 293 -16.00 13.71 -30.68
N GLY A 294 -16.35 13.68 -31.97
CA GLY A 294 -16.27 14.81 -32.90
C GLY A 294 -17.69 15.23 -33.30
N ARG A 295 -18.01 16.51 -33.12
CA ARG A 295 -19.28 17.12 -33.55
C ARG A 295 -19.10 17.89 -34.87
N LEU A 296 -20.15 17.84 -35.69
CA LEU A 296 -20.55 18.66 -36.86
C LEU A 296 -20.35 18.02 -38.24
N PRO A 297 -21.25 18.26 -39.23
CA PRO A 297 -22.36 19.24 -39.24
C PRO A 297 -23.72 18.69 -38.78
#